data_AF-A0A3N5QI59-F1
#
_entry.id   AF-A0A3N5QI59-F1
#
_cell.length_a   1.000
_cell.length_b   1.000
_cell.length_c   1.000
_cell.angle_alpha   90.00
_cell.angle_beta   90.00
_cell.angle_gamma   90.00
#
_symmetry.space_group_name_H-M   'P 1'
#
loop_
_entity.id
_entity.type
_entity.pdbx_description
1 polymer ?
#
loop_
_entity_poly.entity_id
_entity_poly.type
_entity_poly.pdbx_seq_one_letter_code
_entity_poly.pdbx_strand_id
1 'polypeptide(L)'
;MKKNNIILWIAAFVITFLTIYLSNLLDSDYPLSGTFGIDGKKISYRFEKSHYGNDDFNTIIRTDVNELTGKIFWKSDEDTIWQSVQMEKSNMLLSASIPSLKPEKKLIYFAELHHNDKKYILPDNQKVELTFFGKIPIVINVLEHLLFYIGLIFVVRTGLEYFNDGKNSKKFGVLASIVFLTLIALINPLFLTYKYGFMNSSIPPISRLFLLSDFSIFFLWIVTSVLIFRSEKFKILPLLSAILTIAIVILFR
;
A
#
# COMPACT_ATOMS: atom_id res chain seq x y z
N MET A 1 -18.09 32.78 -10.30
CA MET A 1 -16.88 32.52 -9.48
C MET A 1 -16.99 31.32 -8.52
N LYS A 2 -18.05 31.17 -7.70
CA LYS A 2 -18.14 30.05 -6.73
C LYS A 2 -18.28 28.66 -7.37
N LYS A 3 -19.03 28.53 -8.48
CA LYS A 3 -19.28 27.24 -9.18
C LYS A 3 -17.99 26.59 -9.71
N ASN A 4 -17.09 27.38 -10.31
CA ASN A 4 -15.81 26.87 -10.81
C ASN A 4 -14.93 26.33 -9.69
N ASN A 5 -14.92 26.99 -8.52
CA ASN A 5 -14.12 26.52 -7.38
C ASN A 5 -14.61 25.16 -6.84
N ILE A 6 -15.92 24.95 -6.75
CA ILE A 6 -16.50 23.66 -6.30
C ILE A 6 -16.12 22.54 -7.27
N ILE A 7 -16.22 22.78 -8.58
CA ILE A 7 -15.88 21.79 -9.61
C ILE A 7 -14.40 21.38 -9.50
N LEU A 8 -13.49 22.33 -9.27
CA LEU A 8 -12.05 22.02 -9.13
C LEU A 8 -11.74 21.24 -7.85
N TRP A 9 -12.48 21.45 -6.76
CA TRP A 9 -12.35 20.63 -5.55
C TRP A 9 -12.85 19.20 -5.79
N ILE A 10 -14.03 19.05 -6.40
CA ILE A 10 -14.56 17.72 -6.77
C ILE A 10 -13.58 16.99 -7.68
N ALA A 11 -13.05 17.67 -8.70
CA ALA A 11 -12.04 17.10 -9.59
C ALA A 11 -10.77 16.69 -8.83
N ALA A 12 -10.29 17.50 -7.88
CA ALA A 12 -9.14 17.15 -7.06
C ALA A 12 -9.40 15.87 -6.25
N PHE A 13 -10.56 15.74 -5.60
CA PHE A 13 -10.93 14.52 -4.87
C PHE A 13 -10.98 13.29 -5.77
N VAL A 14 -11.61 13.40 -6.95
CA VAL A 14 -11.73 12.28 -7.89
C VAL A 14 -10.35 11.85 -8.41
N ILE A 15 -9.50 12.79 -8.82
CA ILE A 15 -8.16 12.49 -9.32
C ILE A 15 -7.30 11.87 -8.22
N THR A 16 -7.33 12.39 -6.99
CA THR A 16 -6.58 11.81 -5.87
C THR A 16 -7.08 10.39 -5.56
N PHE A 17 -8.39 10.17 -5.53
CA PHE A 17 -8.95 8.84 -5.30
C PHE A 17 -8.52 7.84 -6.38
N LEU A 18 -8.60 8.22 -7.66
CA LEU A 18 -8.13 7.38 -8.77
C LEU A 18 -6.62 7.11 -8.69
N THR A 19 -5.83 8.11 -8.30
CA THR A 19 -4.37 7.96 -8.13
C THR A 19 -4.05 6.91 -7.07
N ILE A 20 -4.68 6.99 -5.90
CA ILE A 20 -4.49 6.02 -4.80
C ILE A 20 -5.00 4.63 -5.18
N TYR A 21 -6.14 4.56 -5.87
CA TYR A 21 -6.68 3.30 -6.35
C TYR A 21 -5.70 2.60 -7.32
N LEU A 22 -5.14 3.35 -8.26
CA LEU A 22 -4.17 2.82 -9.22
C LEU A 22 -2.84 2.44 -8.55
N SER A 23 -2.35 3.21 -7.56
CA SER A 23 -1.12 2.85 -6.85
C SER A 23 -1.29 1.54 -6.09
N ASN A 24 -2.40 1.37 -5.36
CA ASN A 24 -2.69 0.13 -4.64
C ASN A 24 -2.78 -1.10 -5.57
N LEU A 25 -3.32 -0.94 -6.78
CA LEU A 25 -3.41 -2.04 -7.74
C LEU A 25 -2.05 -2.46 -8.31
N LEU A 26 -1.10 -1.53 -8.40
CA LEU A 26 0.24 -1.75 -8.92
C LEU A 26 1.26 -2.09 -7.82
N ASP A 27 0.84 -2.01 -6.56
CA ASP A 27 1.67 -2.35 -5.41
C ASP A 27 2.14 -3.81 -5.50
N SER A 28 3.43 -4.04 -5.28
CA SER A 28 4.00 -5.37 -5.20
C SER A 28 3.33 -6.21 -4.12
N ASP A 29 2.84 -5.56 -3.05
CA ASP A 29 2.17 -6.18 -1.90
C ASP A 29 0.68 -6.47 -2.18
N TYR A 30 0.16 -6.17 -3.38
CA TYR A 30 -1.23 -6.47 -3.72
C TYR A 30 -1.51 -8.00 -3.64
N PRO A 31 -2.59 -8.43 -2.96
CA PRO A 31 -2.88 -9.84 -2.71
C PRO A 31 -3.08 -10.65 -3.99
N LEU A 32 -2.57 -11.89 -4.01
CA LEU A 32 -2.83 -12.84 -5.08
C LEU A 32 -4.16 -13.54 -4.81
N SER A 33 -5.16 -13.23 -5.63
CA SER A 33 -6.47 -13.85 -5.55
C SER A 33 -6.81 -14.58 -6.82
N GLY A 34 -7.60 -15.64 -6.68
CA GLY A 34 -8.01 -16.46 -7.81
C GLY A 34 -9.26 -17.26 -7.47
N THR A 35 -9.87 -17.79 -8.53
CA THR A 35 -11.06 -18.62 -8.40
C THR A 35 -11.03 -19.67 -9.50
N PHE A 36 -11.28 -20.91 -9.12
CA PHE A 36 -11.39 -22.02 -10.05
C PHE A 36 -12.47 -23.00 -9.57
N GLY A 37 -12.83 -23.95 -10.43
CA GLY A 37 -13.85 -24.95 -10.15
C GLY A 37 -13.27 -26.35 -9.99
N ILE A 38 -13.73 -27.08 -8.97
CA ILE A 38 -13.56 -28.54 -8.86
C ILE A 38 -14.96 -29.15 -8.87
N ASP A 39 -15.23 -30.07 -9.80
CA ASP A 39 -16.52 -30.78 -9.94
C ASP A 39 -17.74 -29.84 -9.94
N GLY A 40 -17.63 -28.72 -10.66
CA GLY A 40 -18.69 -27.70 -10.76
C GLY A 40 -18.86 -26.81 -9.52
N LYS A 41 -18.08 -27.03 -8.46
CA LYS A 41 -18.10 -26.25 -7.22
C LYS A 41 -16.97 -25.23 -7.18
N LYS A 42 -17.25 -24.06 -6.62
CA LYS A 42 -16.34 -22.93 -6.62
C LYS A 42 -15.32 -23.03 -5.49
N ILE A 43 -14.07 -22.72 -5.80
CA ILE A 43 -13.00 -22.50 -4.83
C ILE A 43 -12.41 -21.13 -5.09
N SER A 44 -12.34 -20.31 -4.04
CA SER A 44 -11.79 -18.96 -4.09
C SER A 44 -10.71 -18.81 -3.02
N TYR A 45 -9.58 -18.26 -3.40
CA TYR A 45 -8.46 -18.00 -2.49
C TYR A 45 -8.01 -16.54 -2.61
N ARG A 46 -7.47 -16.01 -1.52
CA ARG A 46 -6.80 -14.72 -1.45
C ARG A 46 -5.58 -14.88 -0.55
N PHE A 47 -4.41 -14.82 -1.15
CA PHE A 47 -3.13 -14.95 -0.49
C PHE A 47 -2.52 -13.56 -0.34
N GLU A 48 -2.41 -13.13 0.91
CA GLU A 48 -1.79 -11.87 1.27
C GLU A 48 -0.27 -11.94 1.04
N LYS A 49 0.33 -10.81 0.68
CA LYS A 49 1.79 -10.64 0.50
C LYS A 49 2.43 -9.78 1.59
N SER A 50 1.62 -9.19 2.46
CA SER A 50 2.08 -8.52 3.66
C SER A 50 1.24 -8.94 4.87
N HIS A 51 1.88 -9.02 6.04
CA HIS A 51 1.22 -9.27 7.32
C HIS A 51 1.74 -8.30 8.37
N TYR A 52 0.84 -7.75 9.19
CA TYR A 52 1.18 -6.77 10.22
C TYR A 52 0.90 -7.33 11.60
N GLY A 53 1.85 -7.19 12.51
CA GLY A 53 1.68 -7.59 13.91
C GLY A 53 2.67 -8.65 14.34
N ASN A 54 2.42 -9.22 15.52
CA ASN A 54 3.24 -10.30 16.08
C ASN A 54 2.46 -11.62 16.15
N ASP A 55 1.22 -11.59 15.67
CA ASP A 55 0.26 -12.66 15.70
C ASP A 55 0.49 -13.56 14.48
N ASP A 56 0.18 -14.85 14.62
CA ASP A 56 0.37 -15.79 13.53
C ASP A 56 -0.42 -15.39 12.27
N PHE A 57 0.15 -15.72 11.12
CA PHE A 57 -0.45 -15.43 9.82
C PHE A 57 -1.49 -16.48 9.47
N ASN A 58 -2.75 -16.06 9.39
CA ASN A 58 -3.86 -16.93 9.02
C ASN A 58 -4.20 -16.79 7.54
N THR A 59 -4.09 -17.90 6.80
CA THR A 59 -4.52 -17.99 5.40
C THR A 59 -5.84 -18.76 5.29
N ILE A 60 -6.73 -18.30 4.41
CA ILE A 60 -8.09 -18.83 4.26
C ILE A 60 -8.39 -19.11 2.79
N ILE A 61 -8.95 -20.28 2.52
CA ILE A 61 -9.48 -20.68 1.23
C ILE A 61 -10.96 -21.00 1.39
N ARG A 62 -11.81 -20.37 0.58
CA ARG A 62 -13.25 -20.63 0.57
C ARG A 62 -13.56 -21.74 -0.45
N THR A 63 -14.34 -22.73 -0.03
CA THR A 63 -14.68 -23.90 -0.84
C THR A 63 -16.11 -24.38 -0.58
N ASP A 64 -16.81 -24.75 -1.64
CA ASP A 64 -18.13 -25.43 -1.56
C ASP A 64 -17.99 -26.97 -1.67
N VAL A 65 -16.76 -27.48 -1.75
CA VAL A 65 -16.43 -28.90 -1.87
C VAL A 65 -16.31 -29.53 -0.49
N ASN A 66 -17.10 -30.57 -0.21
CA ASN A 66 -17.18 -31.19 1.12
C ASN A 66 -15.98 -32.07 1.47
N GLU A 67 -15.35 -32.72 0.49
CA GLU A 67 -14.23 -33.65 0.71
C GLU A 67 -12.88 -33.06 0.29
N LEU A 68 -12.77 -31.73 0.32
CA LEU A 68 -11.52 -31.03 0.05
C LEU A 68 -10.67 -30.97 1.31
N THR A 69 -9.44 -31.48 1.22
CA THR A 69 -8.39 -31.30 2.23
C THR A 69 -7.30 -30.40 1.66
N GLY A 70 -6.58 -29.70 2.55
CA GLY A 70 -5.56 -28.75 2.15
C GLY A 70 -4.36 -28.77 3.07
N LYS A 71 -3.20 -28.42 2.54
CA LYS A 71 -1.95 -28.30 3.26
C LYS A 71 -1.22 -27.07 2.77
N ILE A 72 -0.78 -26.21 3.69
CA ILE A 72 0.07 -25.08 3.34
C ILE A 72 1.52 -25.51 3.52
N PHE A 73 2.32 -25.26 2.48
CA PHE A 73 3.75 -25.40 2.54
C PHE A 73 4.37 -24.01 2.62
N TRP A 74 5.27 -23.82 3.56
CA TRP A 74 5.94 -22.55 3.78
C TRP A 74 7.39 -22.74 4.18
N LYS A 75 8.21 -21.73 3.93
CA LYS A 75 9.58 -21.63 4.45
C LYS A 75 9.94 -20.17 4.65
N SER A 76 10.84 -19.88 5.57
CA SER A 76 11.52 -18.58 5.56
C SER A 76 12.28 -18.41 4.25
N ASP A 77 12.43 -17.19 3.77
CA ASP A 77 13.26 -16.88 2.60
C ASP A 77 14.71 -17.38 2.81
N GLU A 78 15.19 -17.31 4.05
CA GLU A 78 16.53 -17.75 4.49
C GLU A 78 16.65 -19.28 4.64
N ASP A 79 15.54 -20.00 4.75
CA ASP A 79 15.54 -21.45 4.96
C ASP A 79 15.52 -22.23 3.64
N THR A 80 16.17 -23.39 3.62
CA THR A 80 16.15 -24.32 2.48
C THR A 80 15.05 -25.38 2.59
N ILE A 81 14.58 -25.66 3.81
CA ILE A 81 13.64 -26.75 4.10
C ILE A 81 12.21 -26.21 4.14
N TRP A 82 11.31 -26.89 3.43
CA TRP A 82 9.88 -26.61 3.50
C TRP A 82 9.26 -27.20 4.75
N GLN A 83 8.55 -26.36 5.48
CA GLN A 83 7.64 -26.75 6.54
C GLN A 83 6.23 -26.86 5.98
N SER A 84 5.36 -27.54 6.71
CA SER A 84 4.00 -27.73 6.25
C SER A 84 3.00 -27.84 7.39
N VAL A 85 1.84 -27.23 7.20
CA VAL A 85 0.72 -27.25 8.16
C VAL A 85 -0.54 -27.73 7.47
N GLN A 86 -1.25 -28.66 8.11
CA GLN A 86 -2.54 -29.14 7.62
C GLN A 86 -3.57 -28.02 7.79
N MET A 87 -4.39 -27.78 6.76
CA MET A 87 -5.50 -26.83 6.86
C MET A 87 -6.66 -27.46 7.63
N GLU A 88 -7.19 -26.72 8.58
CA GLU A 88 -8.41 -27.07 9.30
C GLU A 88 -9.62 -26.64 8.50
N LYS A 89 -10.61 -27.53 8.39
CA LYS A 89 -11.85 -27.25 7.69
C LYS A 89 -12.94 -26.88 8.68
N SER A 90 -13.54 -25.71 8.47
CA SER A 90 -14.73 -25.26 9.19
C SER A 90 -15.76 -24.76 8.18
N ASN A 91 -16.85 -25.51 8.03
CA ASN A 91 -17.92 -25.26 7.05
C ASN A 91 -17.38 -25.11 5.61
N MET A 92 -17.48 -23.90 5.05
CA MET A 92 -17.04 -23.55 3.69
C MET A 92 -15.63 -22.93 3.66
N LEU A 93 -14.88 -23.02 4.76
CA LEU A 93 -13.56 -22.42 4.91
C LEU A 93 -12.52 -23.49 5.25
N LEU A 94 -11.39 -23.44 4.55
CA LEU A 94 -10.14 -24.10 4.92
C LEU A 94 -9.20 -23.02 5.44
N SER A 95 -8.72 -23.16 6.67
CA SER A 95 -7.81 -22.21 7.31
C SER A 95 -6.54 -22.89 7.80
N ALA A 96 -5.42 -22.17 7.73
CA ALA A 96 -4.18 -22.59 8.37
C ALA A 96 -3.50 -21.39 9.02
N SER A 97 -2.86 -21.64 10.15
CA SER A 97 -2.04 -20.66 10.88
C SER A 97 -0.56 -20.96 10.63
N ILE A 98 0.19 -19.94 10.24
CA ILE A 98 1.64 -19.99 10.03
C ILE A 98 2.29 -19.13 11.13
N PRO A 99 3.31 -19.63 11.85
CA PRO A 99 3.99 -18.87 12.90
C PRO A 99 4.49 -17.52 12.39
N SER A 100 4.28 -16.47 13.19
CA SER A 100 4.76 -15.13 12.83
C SER A 100 6.29 -15.08 12.80
N LEU A 101 6.84 -14.38 11.81
CA LEU A 101 8.26 -14.02 11.76
C LEU A 101 8.52 -12.63 12.34
N LYS A 102 9.79 -12.32 12.59
CA LYS A 102 10.21 -10.96 12.95
C LYS A 102 9.95 -9.98 11.79
N PRO A 103 9.74 -8.69 12.06
CA PRO A 103 9.60 -7.67 11.02
C PRO A 103 10.76 -7.67 10.02
N GLU A 104 10.47 -7.29 8.77
CA GLU A 104 11.35 -7.35 7.59
C GLU A 104 11.73 -8.76 7.12
N LYS A 105 11.33 -9.83 7.82
CA LYS A 105 11.52 -11.19 7.33
C LYS A 105 10.45 -11.56 6.31
N LYS A 106 10.87 -12.38 5.36
CA LYS A 106 10.05 -12.85 4.25
C LYS A 106 9.80 -14.34 4.41
N LEU A 107 8.59 -14.74 4.01
CA LEU A 107 8.13 -16.11 4.02
C LEU A 107 7.60 -16.45 2.64
N ILE A 108 8.01 -17.59 2.11
CA ILE A 108 7.52 -18.08 0.84
C ILE A 108 6.54 -19.20 1.12
N TYR A 109 5.32 -19.12 0.58
CA TYR A 109 4.29 -20.14 0.79
C TYR A 109 3.46 -20.44 -0.44
N PHE A 110 2.83 -21.60 -0.43
CA PHE A 110 1.81 -22.02 -1.39
C PHE A 110 0.87 -23.03 -0.73
N ALA A 111 -0.33 -23.19 -1.29
CA ALA A 111 -1.29 -24.17 -0.83
C ALA A 111 -1.35 -25.38 -1.76
N GLU A 112 -1.47 -26.56 -1.18
CA GLU A 112 -1.75 -27.80 -1.88
C GLU A 112 -3.12 -28.30 -1.44
N LEU A 113 -4.04 -28.43 -2.40
CA LEU A 113 -5.38 -28.95 -2.17
C LEU A 113 -5.49 -30.34 -2.77
N HIS A 114 -6.15 -31.24 -2.02
CA HIS A 114 -6.41 -32.61 -2.42
C HIS A 114 -7.91 -32.87 -2.45
N HIS A 115 -8.38 -33.39 -3.58
CA HIS A 115 -9.74 -33.86 -3.76
C HIS A 115 -9.70 -35.16 -4.56
N ASN A 116 -10.21 -36.25 -3.97
CA ASN A 116 -10.05 -37.60 -4.49
C ASN A 116 -8.55 -37.90 -4.75
N ASP A 117 -8.19 -38.32 -5.97
CA ASP A 117 -6.80 -38.58 -6.40
C ASP A 117 -6.13 -37.39 -7.10
N LYS A 118 -6.75 -36.21 -7.09
CA LYS A 118 -6.23 -35.01 -7.78
C LYS A 118 -5.60 -34.04 -6.79
N LYS A 119 -4.45 -33.51 -7.20
CA LYS A 119 -3.68 -32.47 -6.51
C LYS A 119 -3.79 -31.15 -7.26
N TYR A 120 -4.05 -30.07 -6.53
CA TYR A 120 -4.12 -28.71 -7.04
C TYR A 120 -3.17 -27.82 -6.24
N ILE A 121 -2.22 -27.17 -6.91
CA ILE A 121 -1.27 -26.24 -6.28
C ILE A 121 -1.74 -24.81 -6.53
N LEU A 122 -1.86 -24.03 -5.46
CA LEU A 122 -2.28 -22.64 -5.51
C LEU A 122 -1.20 -21.70 -4.95
N PRO A 123 -0.99 -20.54 -5.59
CA PRO A 123 -1.64 -20.06 -6.82
C PRO A 123 -0.94 -20.62 -8.08
N ASP A 124 -1.67 -21.20 -9.05
CA ASP A 124 -1.19 -21.60 -10.40
C ASP A 124 0.30 -22.02 -10.54
N ASN A 125 0.78 -22.93 -9.68
CA ASN A 125 2.19 -23.37 -9.60
C ASN A 125 3.24 -22.27 -9.29
N GLN A 126 2.80 -21.11 -8.83
CA GLN A 126 3.62 -20.02 -8.30
C GLN A 126 3.68 -20.10 -6.78
N LYS A 127 4.62 -19.34 -6.22
CA LYS A 127 4.78 -19.18 -4.78
C LYS A 127 4.45 -17.74 -4.42
N VAL A 128 3.89 -17.55 -3.24
CA VAL A 128 3.58 -16.23 -2.69
C VAL A 128 4.71 -15.84 -1.75
N GLU A 129 5.26 -14.66 -1.96
CA GLU A 129 6.20 -14.04 -1.04
C GLU A 129 5.42 -13.13 -0.09
N LEU A 130 5.49 -13.43 1.20
CA LEU A 130 4.86 -12.70 2.30
C LEU A 130 5.93 -11.96 3.10
N THR A 131 5.78 -10.66 3.27
CA THR A 131 6.63 -9.86 4.15
C THR A 131 5.94 -9.59 5.49
N PHE A 132 6.65 -9.85 6.59
CA PHE A 132 6.17 -9.52 7.93
C PHE A 132 6.56 -8.08 8.31
N PHE A 133 5.58 -7.32 8.80
CA PHE A 133 5.73 -5.97 9.32
C PHE A 133 5.35 -5.91 10.80
N GLY A 134 5.97 -4.99 11.53
CA GLY A 134 5.67 -4.75 12.93
C GLY A 134 4.27 -4.18 13.15
N LYS A 135 3.81 -4.27 14.40
CA LYS A 135 2.52 -3.71 14.82
C LYS A 135 2.56 -2.18 14.81
N ILE A 136 1.70 -1.58 14.00
CA ILE A 136 1.57 -0.12 13.91
C ILE A 136 0.39 0.34 14.76
N PRO A 137 0.57 1.29 15.70
CA PRO A 137 -0.54 1.89 16.43
C PRO A 137 -1.54 2.54 15.47
N ILE A 138 -2.84 2.30 15.70
CA ILE A 138 -3.89 2.72 14.77
C ILE A 138 -3.91 4.23 14.54
N VAL A 139 -3.61 5.02 15.57
CA VAL A 139 -3.53 6.48 15.49
C VAL A 139 -2.44 6.92 14.51
N ILE A 140 -1.28 6.28 14.55
CA ILE A 140 -0.15 6.61 13.67
C ILE A 140 -0.46 6.19 12.23
N ASN A 141 -1.04 4.99 12.06
CA ASN A 141 -1.47 4.50 10.76
C ASN A 141 -2.47 5.46 10.10
N VAL A 142 -3.50 5.88 10.84
CA VAL A 142 -4.51 6.83 10.35
C VAL A 142 -3.89 8.18 10.02
N LEU A 143 -3.00 8.70 10.86
CA LEU A 143 -2.35 9.99 10.63
C LEU A 143 -1.46 9.99 9.39
N GLU A 144 -0.72 8.91 9.13
CA GLU A 144 0.13 8.78 7.93
C GLU A 144 -0.73 8.88 6.67
N HIS A 145 -1.75 8.03 6.56
CA HIS A 145 -2.63 7.98 5.38
C HIS A 145 -3.42 9.29 5.21
N LEU A 146 -3.92 9.86 6.32
CA LEU A 146 -4.70 11.09 6.30
C LEU A 146 -3.87 12.28 5.80
N LEU A 147 -2.67 12.48 6.34
CA LEU A 147 -1.79 13.57 5.91
C LEU A 147 -1.36 13.38 4.45
N PHE A 148 -1.04 12.14 4.06
CA PHE A 148 -0.69 11.84 2.67
C PHE A 148 -1.84 12.19 1.71
N TYR A 149 -3.07 11.78 2.00
CA TYR A 149 -4.24 12.06 1.16
C TYR A 149 -4.58 13.55 1.12
N ILE A 150 -4.54 14.25 2.26
CA ILE A 150 -4.74 15.70 2.31
C ILE A 150 -3.66 16.42 1.48
N GLY A 151 -2.41 15.99 1.61
CA GLY A 151 -1.29 16.51 0.82
C GLY A 151 -1.53 16.34 -0.67
N LEU A 152 -1.91 15.14 -1.11
CA LEU A 152 -2.24 14.88 -2.52
C LEU A 152 -3.41 15.71 -3.03
N ILE A 153 -4.47 15.87 -2.23
CA ILE A 153 -5.60 16.72 -2.61
C ILE A 153 -5.12 18.16 -2.83
N PHE A 154 -4.28 18.71 -1.94
CA PHE A 154 -3.75 20.07 -2.12
C PHE A 154 -2.84 20.18 -3.34
N VAL A 155 -1.99 19.19 -3.61
CA VAL A 155 -1.14 19.12 -4.81
C VAL A 155 -2.00 19.17 -6.08
N VAL A 156 -2.96 18.26 -6.20
CA VAL A 156 -3.83 18.20 -7.38
C VAL A 156 -4.64 19.49 -7.49
N ARG A 157 -5.18 20.00 -6.38
CA ARG A 157 -5.93 21.25 -6.36
C ARG A 157 -5.08 22.44 -6.79
N THR A 158 -3.80 22.47 -6.42
CA THR A 158 -2.84 23.50 -6.83
C THR A 158 -2.54 23.43 -8.31
N GLY A 159 -2.39 22.24 -8.88
CA GLY A 159 -2.24 22.05 -10.33
C GLY A 159 -3.47 22.51 -11.11
N LEU A 160 -4.67 22.17 -10.62
CA LEU A 160 -5.94 22.56 -11.21
C LEU A 160 -6.23 24.08 -11.15
N GLU A 161 -5.55 24.84 -10.29
CA GLU A 161 -5.65 26.32 -10.29
C GLU A 161 -5.14 26.95 -11.59
N TYR A 162 -4.38 26.21 -12.42
CA TYR A 162 -4.06 26.62 -13.79
C TYR A 162 -5.32 27.02 -14.59
N PHE A 163 -6.43 26.31 -14.40
CA PHE A 163 -7.72 26.58 -15.06
C PHE A 163 -8.55 27.68 -14.37
N ASN A 164 -8.02 28.34 -13.34
CA ASN A 164 -8.68 29.39 -12.56
C ASN A 164 -7.75 30.60 -12.33
N ASP A 165 -7.01 30.97 -13.38
CA ASP A 165 -6.06 32.09 -13.44
C ASP A 165 -4.86 32.00 -12.47
N GLY A 166 -4.72 30.91 -11.71
CA GLY A 166 -3.69 30.71 -10.69
C GLY A 166 -3.98 31.41 -9.35
N LYS A 167 -5.22 31.86 -9.09
CA LYS A 167 -5.58 32.73 -7.96
C LYS A 167 -5.11 32.22 -6.60
N ASN A 168 -5.20 30.92 -6.36
CA ASN A 168 -4.83 30.30 -5.08
C ASN A 168 -3.63 29.35 -5.20
N SER A 169 -2.93 29.31 -6.33
CA SER A 169 -1.80 28.38 -6.53
C SER A 169 -0.73 28.52 -5.44
N LYS A 170 -0.41 29.76 -5.05
CA LYS A 170 0.53 30.06 -3.97
C LYS A 170 0.07 29.50 -2.62
N LYS A 171 -1.18 29.75 -2.26
CA LYS A 171 -1.76 29.32 -0.97
C LYS A 171 -1.80 27.79 -0.87
N PHE A 172 -2.32 27.12 -1.89
CA PHE A 172 -2.46 25.66 -1.86
C PHE A 172 -1.10 24.95 -2.00
N GLY A 173 -0.15 25.52 -2.77
CA GLY A 173 1.21 25.00 -2.86
C GLY A 173 1.93 25.02 -1.51
N VAL A 174 1.85 26.13 -0.77
CA VAL A 174 2.41 26.23 0.60
C VAL A 174 1.73 25.25 1.56
N LEU A 175 0.40 25.13 1.50
CA LEU A 175 -0.32 24.17 2.34
C LEU A 175 0.11 22.72 2.03
N ALA A 176 0.26 22.37 0.75
CA ALA A 176 0.80 21.07 0.36
C ALA A 176 2.21 20.85 0.93
N SER A 177 3.11 21.82 0.78
CA SER A 177 4.47 21.74 1.33
C SER A 177 4.47 21.56 2.86
N ILE A 178 3.63 22.28 3.60
CA ILE A 178 3.53 22.13 5.06
C ILE A 178 3.00 20.74 5.45
N VAL A 179 1.99 20.23 4.75
CA VAL A 179 1.43 18.90 5.00
C VAL A 179 2.47 17.82 4.74
N PHE A 180 3.16 17.84 3.60
CA PHE A 180 4.22 16.89 3.29
C PHE A 180 5.43 17.02 4.22
N LEU A 181 5.79 18.24 4.65
CA LEU A 181 6.82 18.41 5.68
C LEU A 181 6.42 17.74 6.99
N THR A 182 5.17 17.92 7.42
CA THR A 182 4.64 17.31 8.66
C THR A 182 4.64 15.79 8.56
N LEU A 183 4.21 15.25 7.41
CA LEU A 183 4.26 13.83 7.12
C LEU A 183 5.71 13.30 7.21
N ILE A 184 6.66 13.91 6.50
CA ILE A 184 8.04 13.41 6.40
C ILE A 184 8.83 13.62 7.69
N ALA A 185 8.68 14.77 8.35
CA ALA A 185 9.50 15.11 9.51
C ALA A 185 9.01 14.45 10.80
N LEU A 186 7.69 14.23 10.94
CA LEU A 186 7.09 13.74 12.19
C LEU A 186 6.48 12.35 12.05
N ILE A 187 5.61 12.15 11.07
CA ILE A 187 4.78 10.93 11.01
C ILE A 187 5.52 9.76 10.38
N ASN A 188 6.21 9.95 9.25
CA ASN A 188 6.93 8.90 8.53
C ASN A 188 8.01 8.21 9.38
N PRO A 189 8.90 8.93 10.09
CA PRO A 189 9.95 8.29 10.88
C PRO A 189 9.34 7.41 11.95
N LEU A 190 8.26 7.88 12.58
CA LEU A 190 7.54 7.13 13.58
C LEU A 190 6.85 5.89 12.97
N PHE A 191 6.04 6.09 11.92
CA PHE A 191 5.32 5.04 11.21
C PHE A 191 6.25 3.93 10.73
N LEU A 192 7.36 4.28 10.08
CA LEU A 192 8.30 3.32 9.52
C LEU A 192 9.11 2.60 10.60
N THR A 193 9.42 3.26 11.72
CA THR A 193 10.04 2.61 12.89
C THR A 193 9.14 1.50 13.43
N TYR A 194 7.81 1.71 13.48
CA TYR A 194 6.85 0.65 13.82
C TYR A 194 6.75 -0.41 12.72
N LYS A 195 6.59 0.00 11.45
CA LYS A 195 6.43 -0.91 10.30
C LYS A 195 7.59 -1.91 10.19
N TYR A 196 8.82 -1.44 10.37
CA TYR A 196 10.02 -2.27 10.28
C TYR A 196 10.47 -2.85 11.64
N GLY A 197 9.72 -2.61 12.72
CA GLY A 197 10.00 -3.24 14.00
C GLY A 197 11.25 -2.76 14.72
N PHE A 198 11.72 -1.54 14.44
CA PHE A 198 12.90 -0.93 15.09
C PHE A 198 12.61 -0.50 16.54
N MET A 199 11.34 -0.34 16.91
CA MET A 199 10.95 0.02 18.28
C MET A 199 11.51 -0.99 19.29
N ASN A 200 12.38 -0.51 20.18
CA ASN A 200 13.04 -1.27 21.25
C ASN A 200 13.97 -2.41 20.78
N SER A 201 14.24 -2.55 19.48
CA SER A 201 15.09 -3.61 18.95
C SER A 201 16.45 -3.07 18.48
N SER A 202 16.45 -2.01 17.69
CA SER A 202 17.68 -1.38 17.16
C SER A 202 17.42 0.04 16.66
N ILE A 203 18.49 0.78 16.38
CA ILE A 203 18.40 2.13 15.85
C ILE A 203 18.08 2.06 14.35
N PRO A 204 16.96 2.66 13.88
CA PRO A 204 16.58 2.62 12.48
C PRO A 204 17.61 3.38 11.63
N PRO A 205 18.09 2.81 10.51
CA PRO A 205 18.93 3.55 9.58
C PRO A 205 18.12 4.64 8.88
N ILE A 206 18.79 5.72 8.43
CA ILE A 206 18.14 6.88 7.79
C ILE A 206 17.29 6.46 6.58
N SER A 207 17.75 5.48 5.79
CA SER A 207 17.02 4.94 4.64
C SER A 207 15.70 4.23 5.00
N ARG A 208 15.50 3.87 6.28
CA ARG A 208 14.29 3.25 6.80
C ARG A 208 13.41 4.21 7.61
N LEU A 209 13.87 5.44 7.85
CA LEU A 209 13.09 6.48 8.50
C LEU A 209 12.28 7.33 7.52
N PHE A 210 12.60 7.25 6.24
CA PHE A 210 11.98 8.08 5.23
C PHE A 210 11.74 7.35 3.92
N LEU A 211 10.65 7.70 3.24
CA LEU A 211 10.31 7.21 1.91
C LEU A 211 10.88 8.17 0.86
N LEU A 212 11.65 7.64 -0.10
CA LEU A 212 12.25 8.45 -1.16
C LEU A 212 11.20 9.15 -2.03
N SER A 213 10.07 8.48 -2.26
CA SER A 213 8.93 9.03 -3.00
C SER A 213 8.37 10.28 -2.33
N ASP A 214 8.14 10.25 -1.01
CA ASP A 214 7.68 11.44 -0.28
C ASP A 214 8.67 12.58 -0.30
N PHE A 215 9.95 12.30 -0.07
CA PHE A 215 10.98 13.33 -0.13
C PHE A 215 11.02 14.00 -1.51
N SER A 216 10.88 13.21 -2.57
CA SER A 216 10.83 13.71 -3.94
C SER A 216 9.61 14.60 -4.17
N ILE A 217 8.43 14.18 -3.69
CA ILE A 217 7.20 14.99 -3.75
C ILE A 217 7.39 16.30 -2.96
N PHE A 218 7.86 16.23 -1.73
CA PHE A 218 8.07 17.40 -0.89
C PHE A 218 9.06 18.39 -1.51
N PHE A 219 10.20 17.91 -1.99
CA PHE A 219 11.21 18.74 -2.65
C PHE A 219 10.65 19.41 -3.92
N LEU A 220 9.94 18.63 -4.75
CA LEU A 220 9.25 19.15 -5.94
C LEU A 220 8.29 20.30 -5.57
N TRP A 221 7.53 20.15 -4.49
CA TRP A 221 6.56 21.16 -4.06
C TRP A 221 7.19 22.38 -3.38
N ILE A 222 8.33 22.24 -2.71
CA ILE A 222 9.14 23.39 -2.28
C ILE A 222 9.58 24.20 -3.50
N VAL A 223 10.22 23.56 -4.47
CA VAL A 223 10.73 24.23 -5.68
C VAL A 223 9.60 24.89 -6.45
N THR A 224 8.50 24.17 -6.65
CA THR A 224 7.30 24.67 -7.32
C THR A 224 6.74 25.90 -6.61
N SER A 225 6.59 25.84 -5.28
CA SER A 225 6.09 26.97 -4.50
C SER A 225 7.01 28.19 -4.64
N VAL A 226 8.32 28.03 -4.43
CA VAL A 226 9.31 29.11 -4.54
C VAL A 226 9.27 29.79 -5.91
N LEU A 227 9.17 29.02 -7.00
CA LEU A 227 9.12 29.56 -8.36
C LEU A 227 7.83 30.32 -8.66
N ILE A 228 6.67 29.83 -8.18
CA ILE A 228 5.38 30.52 -8.34
C ILE A 228 5.37 31.83 -7.54
N PHE A 229 6.03 31.90 -6.37
CA PHE A 229 6.19 33.16 -5.62
C PHE A 229 7.07 34.17 -6.36
N ARG A 230 8.09 33.71 -7.08
CA ARG A 230 9.02 34.58 -7.82
C ARG A 230 8.42 35.20 -9.07
N SER A 231 7.57 34.49 -9.80
CA SER A 231 7.02 35.03 -11.05
C SER A 231 5.66 34.43 -11.41
N GLU A 232 4.75 35.32 -11.80
CA GLU A 232 3.46 34.98 -12.41
C GLU A 232 3.61 34.33 -13.80
N LYS A 233 4.82 34.30 -14.40
CA LYS A 233 5.07 33.63 -15.69
C LYS A 233 4.98 32.11 -15.57
N PHE A 234 5.17 31.53 -14.39
CA PHE A 234 5.20 30.08 -14.17
C PHE A 234 3.82 29.47 -13.87
N LYS A 235 2.74 29.97 -14.50
CA LYS A 235 1.37 29.48 -14.21
C LYS A 235 1.17 28.00 -14.52
N ILE A 236 1.86 27.47 -15.53
CA ILE A 236 1.76 26.06 -15.94
C ILE A 236 2.57 25.11 -15.04
N LEU A 237 3.57 25.63 -14.30
CA LEU A 237 4.45 24.83 -13.47
C LEU A 237 3.70 23.98 -12.41
N PRO A 238 2.75 24.51 -11.61
CA PRO A 238 2.05 23.68 -10.64
C PRO A 238 1.23 22.54 -11.28
N LEU A 239 0.74 22.70 -12.51
CA LEU A 239 0.08 21.61 -13.23
C LEU A 239 1.07 20.49 -13.57
N LEU A 240 2.24 20.84 -14.10
CA LEU A 240 3.29 19.86 -14.40
C LEU A 240 3.78 19.15 -13.14
N SER A 241 3.99 19.88 -12.04
CA SER A 241 4.39 19.30 -10.76
C SER A 241 3.32 18.37 -10.18
N ALA A 242 2.04 18.68 -10.35
CA ALA A 242 0.96 17.79 -9.93
C ALA A 242 0.92 16.49 -10.75
N ILE A 243 1.08 16.57 -12.07
CA ILE A 243 1.17 15.39 -12.95
C ILE A 243 2.37 14.51 -12.55
N LEU A 244 3.53 15.13 -12.33
CA LEU A 244 4.73 14.40 -11.88
C LEU A 244 4.53 13.77 -10.50
N THR A 245 3.86 14.46 -9.58
CA THR A 245 3.50 13.90 -8.26
C THR A 245 2.62 12.67 -8.42
N ILE A 246 1.58 12.72 -9.25
CA ILE A 246 0.70 11.57 -9.53
C ILE A 246 1.52 10.40 -10.08
N ALA A 247 2.43 10.66 -11.03
CA ALA A 247 3.31 9.61 -11.57
C ALA A 247 4.22 9.00 -10.51
N ILE A 248 4.80 9.81 -9.63
CA ILE A 248 5.64 9.32 -8.51
C ILE A 248 4.83 8.43 -7.58
N VAL A 249 3.59 8.82 -7.25
CA VAL A 249 2.73 8.02 -6.36
C VAL A 249 2.38 6.69 -7.01
N ILE A 250 1.88 6.69 -8.25
CA ILE A 250 1.45 5.47 -8.93
C ILE A 250 2.59 4.44 -9.06
N LEU A 251 3.83 4.90 -9.27
CA LEU A 251 4.97 4.02 -9.55
C LEU A 251 5.78 3.62 -8.33
N PHE A 252 5.83 4.46 -7.29
CA PHE A 252 6.79 4.31 -6.19
C PHE A 252 6.16 4.40 -4.80
N ARG A 253 4.82 4.49 -4.70
CA ARG A 253 4.15 4.60 -3.42
C ARG A 253 2.82 3.86 -3.37
#